data_AF-A0A8T0M7Y0-F1
#
_entry.id   AF-A0A8T0M7Y0-F1
#
_cell.length_a   1.000
_cell.length_b   1.000
_cell.length_c   1.000
_cell.angle_alpha   90.00
_cell.angle_beta   90.00
_cell.angle_gamma   90.00
#
_symmetry.space_group_name_H-M   'P 1'
#
loop_
_entity.id
_entity.type
_entity.pdbx_description
1 polymer ?
#
loop_
_entity_poly.entity_id
_entity_poly.type
_entity_poly.pdbx_seq_one_letter_code
_entity_poly.pdbx_strand_id
1 'polypeptide(L)'
;MHVLASDAARHSLFLLMLALIVAIASWLLLSIEIVPRVAASSISSVHGGHVNVDEAFDEEEEDDDWDFMDDNAILGFSGESKTGILAESEAKTMTCVLSLPSEQVDDDYCDCEDGSDEPNTAACSHVLQRRKGVQSATGLQFNCHADGKQISLAFVDDGVCDCCDGSDESAGMCQNTSGAVEKVTKLAADFNRLAESFSAGQRAFEDLQQKAQQNPDLRGQVEQAYHVLRTAQYITYIQSRVVDAGTFSDAVWKPAFAELVGQCFPYTVNEKQLKGGTPNVIPREYIMVLCPFQNVTQNEPSYPEWAKAERQTKIGVSKEEDEEVPRPITLGIWNEWLMEDARFTRAQQYNHGEPCVNNQERQTRVDFVCGVDNRVVSAEELKMCVYGIRFETPAACSAAEEQALLEEIAHVEMLPINQQQQQQQQQPAGHEEL
;
A
#
# COMPACT_ATOMS: atom_id res chain seq x y z
N MET A 1 -60.43 39.58 32.21
CA MET A 1 -59.34 39.60 33.21
C MET A 1 -58.02 39.55 32.47
N HIS A 2 -57.50 40.70 32.03
CA HIS A 2 -56.14 40.81 31.48
C HIS A 2 -55.34 41.64 32.48
N VAL A 3 -54.43 40.97 33.18
CA VAL A 3 -53.53 41.60 34.16
C VAL A 3 -52.32 42.15 33.40
N LEU A 4 -52.14 43.46 33.52
CA LEU A 4 -50.95 44.20 33.13
C LEU A 4 -49.77 43.74 34.01
N ALA A 5 -48.83 42.98 33.44
CA ALA A 5 -47.53 42.74 34.07
C ALA A 5 -46.66 43.98 33.85
N SER A 6 -46.19 44.60 34.93
CA SER A 6 -45.50 45.89 34.88
C SER A 6 -44.11 45.78 34.24
N ASP A 7 -43.72 46.81 33.49
CA ASP A 7 -42.45 46.94 32.76
C ASP A 7 -41.20 46.77 33.63
N ALA A 8 -41.33 46.95 34.94
CA ALA A 8 -40.27 46.76 35.91
C ALA A 8 -39.86 45.28 36.08
N ALA A 9 -40.80 44.34 35.93
CA ALA A 9 -40.50 42.91 36.02
C ALA A 9 -39.71 42.40 34.81
N ARG A 10 -39.95 42.98 33.63
CA ARG A 10 -39.24 42.62 32.38
C ARG A 10 -37.80 43.10 32.39
N HIS A 11 -37.53 44.31 32.86
CA HIS A 11 -36.17 44.83 33.00
C HIS A 11 -35.37 44.07 34.07
N SER A 12 -36.01 43.68 35.18
CA SER A 12 -35.36 42.86 36.22
C SER A 12 -35.00 41.46 35.73
N LEU A 13 -35.88 40.81 34.97
CA LEU A 13 -35.60 39.52 34.34
C LEU A 13 -34.49 39.61 33.29
N PHE A 14 -34.45 40.69 32.50
CA PHE A 14 -33.41 40.87 31.49
C PHE A 14 -32.03 41.07 32.11
N LEU A 15 -31.93 41.83 33.21
CA LEU A 15 -30.69 42.02 33.96
C LEU A 15 -30.21 40.72 34.64
N LEU A 16 -31.14 39.91 35.17
CA LEU A 16 -30.82 38.59 35.72
C LEU A 16 -30.28 37.63 34.66
N MET A 17 -30.88 37.63 33.46
CA MET A 17 -30.42 36.80 32.34
C MET A 17 -29.04 37.23 31.84
N LEU A 18 -28.77 38.53 31.75
CA LEU A 18 -27.46 39.06 31.38
C LEU A 18 -26.38 38.72 32.42
N ALA A 19 -26.70 38.82 33.71
CA ALA A 19 -25.78 38.41 34.78
C ALA A 19 -25.48 36.91 34.74
N LEU A 20 -26.47 36.08 34.41
CA LEU A 20 -26.28 34.63 34.28
C LEU A 20 -25.36 34.28 33.11
N ILE A 21 -25.54 34.95 31.96
CA ILE A 21 -24.70 34.73 30.77
C ILE A 21 -23.25 35.15 31.03
N VAL A 22 -23.02 36.28 31.70
CA VAL A 22 -21.67 36.71 32.07
C VAL A 22 -21.02 35.76 33.08
N ALA A 23 -21.77 35.22 34.04
CA ALA A 23 -21.27 34.23 34.99
C ALA A 23 -20.90 32.91 34.31
N ILE A 24 -21.70 32.44 33.35
CA ILE A 24 -21.43 31.22 32.58
C ILE A 24 -20.21 31.39 31.67
N ALA A 25 -20.08 32.55 31.00
CA ALA A 25 -18.92 32.86 30.17
C ALA A 25 -17.62 32.95 31.00
N SER A 26 -17.69 33.54 32.20
CA SER A 26 -16.56 33.61 33.12
C SER A 26 -16.16 32.24 33.67
N TRP A 27 -17.12 31.35 33.94
CA TRP A 27 -16.86 29.95 34.31
C TRP A 27 -16.23 29.12 33.19
N LEU A 28 -16.64 29.35 31.93
CA LEU A 28 -16.07 28.70 30.76
C LEU A 28 -14.62 29.13 30.49
N LEU A 29 -14.29 30.39 30.75
CA LEU A 29 -12.91 30.89 30.63
C LEU A 29 -11.98 30.35 31.73
N LEU A 30 -12.50 30.13 32.95
CA LEU A 30 -11.73 29.53 34.06
C LEU A 30 -11.56 28.00 33.97
N SER A 31 -12.26 27.31 33.06
CA SER A 31 -12.17 25.85 32.90
C SER A 31 -11.18 25.39 31.82
N ILE A 32 -10.52 26.31 31.12
CA ILE A 32 -9.55 26.01 30.06
C ILE A 32 -8.11 25.83 30.60
N GLU A 33 -7.82 26.18 31.86
CA GLU A 33 -6.45 26.09 32.45
C GLU A 33 -6.17 24.86 33.35
N ILE A 34 -6.94 23.78 33.29
CA ILE A 34 -6.64 22.58 34.09
C ILE A 34 -6.65 21.30 33.25
N VAL A 35 -5.55 21.05 32.54
CA VAL A 35 -5.13 19.69 32.16
C VAL A 35 -3.86 19.35 32.95
N PRO A 36 -3.89 18.36 33.86
CA PRO A 36 -2.69 17.91 34.54
C PRO A 36 -1.82 17.09 33.57
N ARG A 37 -0.58 17.52 33.38
CA ARG A 37 0.48 16.70 32.75
C ARG A 37 0.75 15.48 33.64
N VAL A 38 0.44 14.29 33.13
CA VAL A 38 0.88 13.00 33.68
C VAL A 38 2.39 12.85 33.50
N ALA A 39 3.05 12.49 34.59
CA ALA A 39 4.48 12.19 34.65
C ALA A 39 4.75 10.75 34.19
N ALA A 40 5.63 10.59 33.21
CA ALA A 40 6.55 9.46 33.11
C ALA A 40 7.97 10.08 33.27
N SER A 41 8.92 9.56 34.03
CA SER A 41 9.04 8.18 34.44
C SER A 41 10.30 7.49 33.91
N SER A 42 11.41 8.20 33.60
CA SER A 42 12.65 7.60 33.10
C SER A 42 13.86 8.03 33.93
N ILE A 43 14.52 7.05 34.56
CA ILE A 43 15.75 7.15 35.34
C ILE A 43 16.96 6.80 34.46
N SER A 44 18.04 7.58 34.63
CA SER A 44 19.46 7.38 34.23
C SER A 44 19.77 7.42 32.72
N SER A 45 20.80 8.11 32.21
CA SER A 45 22.14 8.37 32.77
C SER A 45 22.92 9.42 31.92
N VAL A 46 23.51 10.41 32.61
CA VAL A 46 24.88 10.96 32.41
C VAL A 46 25.22 12.02 31.32
N HIS A 47 25.77 13.14 31.85
CA HIS A 47 26.63 14.21 31.26
C HIS A 47 25.98 15.12 30.21
N GLY A 48 25.94 16.46 30.33
CA GLY A 48 26.62 17.42 31.19
C GLY A 48 26.88 18.66 30.32
N GLY A 49 26.34 19.84 30.68
CA GLY A 49 26.58 21.06 29.89
C GLY A 49 25.58 22.18 30.13
N HIS A 50 25.96 23.07 31.05
CA HIS A 50 25.45 24.42 31.31
C HIS A 50 25.16 25.25 30.05
N VAL A 51 24.10 26.06 30.05
CA VAL A 51 24.12 27.55 30.03
C VAL A 51 22.67 28.08 29.93
N ASN A 52 22.24 28.83 30.94
CA ASN A 52 21.14 29.80 30.88
C ASN A 52 21.69 31.12 30.33
N VAL A 53 20.92 31.86 29.53
CA VAL A 53 20.68 33.30 29.71
C VAL A 53 19.33 33.63 29.08
N ASP A 54 18.43 34.15 29.92
CA ASP A 54 17.19 34.84 29.58
C ASP A 54 17.49 36.15 28.83
N GLU A 55 16.68 36.55 27.86
CA GLU A 55 16.25 37.95 27.76
C GLU A 55 14.99 38.11 26.89
N ALA A 56 14.03 38.83 27.46
CA ALA A 56 12.77 39.24 26.89
C ALA A 56 12.93 40.63 26.23
N PHE A 57 12.26 40.89 25.10
CA PHE A 57 11.58 42.18 24.83
C PHE A 57 10.74 42.17 23.54
N ASP A 58 9.44 42.37 23.74
CA ASP A 58 8.39 43.12 23.03
C ASP A 58 8.44 43.46 21.52
N GLU A 59 7.27 43.19 20.90
CA GLU A 59 6.44 44.02 19.99
C GLU A 59 7.09 44.55 18.69
N GLU A 60 6.47 44.58 17.51
CA GLU A 60 5.11 44.38 16.98
C GLU A 60 5.25 44.39 15.43
N GLU A 61 4.35 43.69 14.72
CA GLU A 61 3.76 43.92 13.36
C GLU A 61 4.69 44.29 12.15
N GLU A 62 4.49 43.88 10.90
CA GLU A 62 3.30 43.66 10.06
C GLU A 62 3.63 42.62 8.96
N ASP A 63 2.56 41.95 8.50
CA ASP A 63 2.27 41.39 7.17
C ASP A 63 3.37 41.30 6.10
N ASP A 64 3.55 40.11 5.52
CA ASP A 64 3.88 39.97 4.09
C ASP A 64 3.43 38.60 3.54
N ASP A 65 2.65 38.68 2.46
CA ASP A 65 2.21 37.62 1.56
C ASP A 65 3.38 36.74 1.11
N TRP A 66 3.25 35.42 1.24
CA TRP A 66 4.16 34.47 0.60
C TRP A 66 3.56 33.96 -0.71
N ASP A 67 3.84 34.71 -1.78
CA ASP A 67 3.67 34.29 -3.16
C ASP A 67 4.59 33.11 -3.50
N PHE A 68 3.93 32.02 -3.91
CA PHE A 68 4.27 31.12 -5.01
C PHE A 68 5.62 31.38 -5.72
N MET A 69 6.59 30.46 -5.55
CA MET A 69 7.81 30.48 -6.38
C MET A 69 7.48 30.08 -7.81
N ASP A 70 7.73 31.03 -8.71
CA ASP A 70 7.63 30.95 -10.15
C ASP A 70 8.89 30.32 -10.75
N ASP A 71 8.69 29.45 -11.73
CA ASP A 71 9.72 28.78 -12.50
C ASP A 71 10.36 29.76 -13.48
N ASN A 72 11.65 30.10 -13.31
CA ASN A 72 12.63 30.33 -14.39
C ASN A 72 13.92 30.96 -13.88
N ALA A 73 14.92 30.13 -13.59
CA ALA A 73 16.32 30.54 -13.59
C ALA A 73 17.14 29.45 -14.27
N ILE A 74 17.44 29.63 -15.55
CA ILE A 74 18.66 29.22 -16.29
C ILE A 74 18.36 29.44 -17.77
N LEU A 75 18.47 30.68 -18.25
CA LEU A 75 18.83 31.01 -19.64
C LEU A 75 19.38 32.44 -19.67
N GLY A 76 20.67 32.57 -19.33
CA GLY A 76 21.45 33.79 -19.52
C GLY A 76 22.46 33.61 -20.65
N PHE A 77 22.00 33.66 -21.90
CA PHE A 77 22.87 33.90 -23.05
C PHE A 77 23.10 35.40 -23.20
N SER A 78 24.33 35.85 -23.01
CA SER A 78 24.84 37.07 -23.65
C SER A 78 26.29 36.84 -24.02
N GLY A 79 26.58 36.97 -25.32
CA GLY A 79 27.92 36.82 -25.86
C GLY A 79 28.81 38.02 -25.58
N GLU A 80 30.12 37.81 -25.68
CA GLU A 80 31.00 38.69 -26.45
C GLU A 80 32.33 37.99 -26.78
N SER A 81 32.82 38.31 -27.96
CA SER A 81 34.03 37.80 -28.60
C SER A 81 35.30 38.36 -27.95
N LYS A 82 36.34 37.52 -27.77
CA LYS A 82 37.73 37.96 -27.87
C LYS A 82 38.67 36.82 -28.25
N THR A 83 39.37 37.04 -29.35
CA THR A 83 40.45 36.28 -29.95
C THR A 83 41.68 36.16 -29.05
N GLY A 84 42.34 35.00 -29.02
CA GLY A 84 43.66 34.80 -28.43
C GLY A 84 44.18 33.39 -28.70
N ILE A 85 45.09 33.26 -29.66
CA ILE A 85 45.76 32.03 -30.10
C ILE A 85 46.83 31.61 -29.07
N LEU A 86 46.77 30.36 -28.58
CA LEU A 86 47.90 29.46 -28.25
C LEU A 86 47.30 28.03 -28.25
N ALA A 87 47.31 27.32 -29.38
CA ALA A 87 48.28 26.28 -29.73
C ALA A 87 48.25 25.01 -28.83
N GLU A 88 47.74 23.93 -29.43
CA GLU A 88 48.08 22.51 -29.22
C GLU A 88 47.90 21.86 -27.83
N SER A 89 46.79 21.13 -27.67
CA SER A 89 46.82 19.68 -27.37
C SER A 89 45.42 19.04 -27.47
N GLU A 90 44.96 18.83 -28.70
CA GLU A 90 43.97 17.79 -28.98
C GLU A 90 44.71 16.46 -29.26
N ALA A 91 44.59 15.52 -28.33
CA ALA A 91 44.80 14.06 -28.44
C ALA A 91 45.03 13.53 -27.00
N LYS A 92 44.28 12.62 -26.39
CA LYS A 92 43.35 11.57 -26.81
C LYS A 92 42.59 11.14 -25.53
N THR A 93 41.28 11.29 -25.46
CA THR A 93 40.46 10.32 -24.72
C THR A 93 40.07 9.23 -25.71
N MET A 94 41.04 8.36 -26.03
CA MET A 94 40.74 7.13 -26.77
C MET A 94 40.02 6.21 -25.79
N THR A 95 38.74 5.97 -26.03
CA THR A 95 37.96 4.91 -25.36
C THR A 95 38.69 3.58 -25.60
N CYS A 96 39.25 3.00 -24.54
CA CYS A 96 40.05 1.77 -24.61
C CYS A 96 39.27 0.61 -25.25
N VAL A 97 37.94 0.57 -25.05
CA VAL A 97 36.99 -0.36 -25.67
C VAL A 97 37.03 -0.39 -27.21
N LEU A 98 37.39 0.71 -27.88
CA LEU A 98 37.46 0.75 -29.36
C LEU A 98 38.73 0.07 -29.91
N SER A 99 39.68 -0.27 -29.04
CA SER A 99 40.96 -0.88 -29.41
C SER A 99 41.04 -2.38 -29.09
N LEU A 100 40.04 -2.92 -28.41
CA LEU A 100 39.97 -4.33 -28.01
C LEU A 100 39.24 -5.19 -29.06
N PRO A 101 39.63 -6.46 -29.25
CA PRO A 101 38.82 -7.45 -29.94
C PRO A 101 37.48 -7.62 -29.24
N SER A 102 36.41 -7.93 -29.98
CA SER A 102 35.08 -8.18 -29.39
C SER A 102 35.02 -9.39 -28.45
N GLU A 103 36.08 -10.19 -28.37
CA GLU A 103 36.22 -11.32 -27.44
C GLU A 103 36.76 -10.90 -26.06
N GLN A 104 37.26 -9.66 -25.94
CA GLN A 104 37.80 -9.03 -24.72
C GLN A 104 36.90 -7.87 -24.25
N VAL A 105 35.63 -7.93 -24.63
CA VAL A 105 34.60 -7.00 -24.18
C VAL A 105 33.56 -7.87 -23.49
N ASP A 106 33.24 -7.57 -22.24
CA ASP A 106 32.37 -8.39 -21.39
C ASP A 106 32.91 -9.83 -21.14
N ASP A 107 34.23 -9.99 -20.93
CA ASP A 107 34.87 -11.31 -20.71
C ASP A 107 35.24 -11.61 -19.25
N ASP A 108 34.69 -10.84 -18.31
CA ASP A 108 34.92 -10.95 -16.87
C ASP A 108 36.40 -10.71 -16.49
N TYR A 109 37.10 -9.92 -17.30
CA TYR A 109 38.47 -9.51 -17.09
C TYR A 109 38.71 -8.04 -17.46
N CYS A 110 39.09 -7.24 -16.46
CA CYS A 110 39.34 -5.81 -16.67
C CYS A 110 40.69 -5.55 -17.37
N ASP A 111 40.66 -5.43 -18.69
CA ASP A 111 41.74 -5.07 -19.60
C ASP A 111 41.99 -3.55 -19.67
N CYS A 112 40.96 -2.72 -19.47
CA CYS A 112 41.09 -1.26 -19.56
C CYS A 112 41.30 -0.55 -18.22
N GLU A 113 42.27 0.37 -18.17
CA GLU A 113 42.50 1.22 -16.97
C GLU A 113 41.33 2.16 -16.64
N ASP A 114 40.44 2.43 -17.61
CA ASP A 114 39.21 3.24 -17.46
C ASP A 114 37.96 2.36 -17.21
N GLY A 115 38.09 1.04 -17.32
CA GLY A 115 37.03 0.03 -17.12
C GLY A 115 35.93 -0.03 -18.20
N SER A 116 36.10 0.67 -19.33
CA SER A 116 35.07 0.76 -20.40
C SER A 116 34.81 -0.54 -21.18
N ASP A 117 35.61 -1.56 -20.91
CA ASP A 117 35.62 -2.91 -21.50
C ASP A 117 34.61 -3.88 -20.87
N GLU A 118 34.16 -3.61 -19.65
CA GLU A 118 33.25 -4.48 -18.90
C GLU A 118 31.93 -3.77 -18.55
N PRO A 119 31.14 -3.30 -19.53
CA PRO A 119 29.82 -2.70 -19.27
C PRO A 119 28.80 -3.70 -18.69
N ASN A 120 28.98 -5.01 -18.93
CA ASN A 120 28.06 -6.07 -18.53
C ASN A 120 28.66 -7.08 -17.54
N THR A 121 29.82 -6.82 -16.93
CA THR A 121 30.36 -7.67 -15.85
C THR A 121 30.94 -6.83 -14.70
N ALA A 122 31.15 -7.45 -13.53
CA ALA A 122 31.69 -6.79 -12.35
C ALA A 122 33.23 -6.65 -12.34
N ALA A 123 33.94 -7.15 -13.35
CA ALA A 123 35.39 -7.32 -13.33
C ALA A 123 36.17 -6.00 -13.15
N CYS A 124 35.64 -4.87 -13.62
CA CYS A 124 36.25 -3.55 -13.46
C CYS A 124 35.83 -2.77 -12.21
N SER A 125 35.13 -3.39 -11.25
CA SER A 125 34.70 -2.76 -9.99
C SER A 125 35.85 -2.11 -9.18
N HIS A 126 37.06 -2.67 -9.27
CA HIS A 126 38.26 -2.20 -8.56
C HIS A 126 38.79 -0.83 -9.08
N VAL A 127 38.43 -0.42 -10.30
CA VAL A 127 38.85 0.86 -10.91
C VAL A 127 38.22 2.05 -10.17
N LEU A 128 37.03 1.86 -9.58
CA LEU A 128 36.29 2.87 -8.80
C LEU A 128 37.04 3.33 -7.54
N GLN A 129 37.91 2.48 -6.97
CA GLN A 129 38.66 2.81 -5.75
C GLN A 129 39.91 3.68 -5.99
N ARG A 130 40.41 3.77 -7.23
CA ARG A 130 41.68 4.46 -7.54
C ARG A 130 41.55 5.97 -7.79
N ARG A 131 40.37 6.49 -8.15
CA ARG A 131 40.15 7.93 -8.38
C ARG A 131 39.75 8.67 -7.09
N LYS A 132 40.71 8.87 -6.17
CA LYS A 132 40.53 9.82 -5.07
C LYS A 132 40.50 11.25 -5.61
N GLY A 133 39.32 11.87 -5.66
CA GLY A 133 39.21 13.33 -5.78
C GLY A 133 38.28 13.90 -6.86
N VAL A 134 37.56 13.07 -7.62
CA VAL A 134 36.48 13.57 -8.50
C VAL A 134 35.15 13.32 -7.82
N GLN A 135 34.46 14.39 -7.44
CA GLN A 135 33.08 14.36 -6.97
C GLN A 135 32.13 14.04 -8.14
N SER A 136 32.23 12.82 -8.63
CA SER A 136 31.22 12.11 -9.42
C SER A 136 31.78 10.74 -9.71
N ALA A 137 31.22 9.73 -9.04
CA ALA A 137 31.30 8.34 -9.45
C ALA A 137 30.48 8.10 -10.74
N THR A 138 30.73 8.92 -11.77
CA THR A 138 30.24 8.67 -13.13
C THR A 138 31.37 7.94 -13.83
N GLY A 139 31.31 6.62 -13.92
CA GLY A 139 32.35 5.91 -14.67
C GLY A 139 31.96 4.51 -15.07
N LEU A 140 31.43 3.71 -14.15
CA LEU A 140 31.11 2.32 -14.45
C LEU A 140 29.76 1.99 -13.85
N GLN A 141 28.75 2.09 -14.69
CA GLN A 141 27.38 1.70 -14.41
C GLN A 141 27.11 0.43 -15.20
N PHE A 142 26.58 -0.58 -14.53
CA PHE A 142 26.02 -1.75 -15.19
C PHE A 142 24.62 -1.42 -15.67
N ASN A 143 24.32 -1.76 -16.91
CA ASN A 143 23.01 -1.58 -17.50
C ASN A 143 22.23 -2.89 -17.40
N CYS A 144 21.17 -2.92 -16.59
CA CYS A 144 20.26 -4.08 -16.56
C CYS A 144 19.71 -4.35 -17.97
N HIS A 145 19.73 -5.62 -18.39
CA HIS A 145 19.42 -6.02 -19.76
C HIS A 145 17.97 -5.70 -20.17
N ALA A 146 17.00 -5.83 -19.25
CA ALA A 146 15.59 -5.56 -19.52
C ALA A 146 15.18 -4.08 -19.40
N ASP A 147 15.55 -3.41 -18.31
CA ASP A 147 14.97 -2.09 -17.96
C ASP A 147 15.89 -0.91 -18.27
N GLY A 148 17.15 -1.17 -18.68
CA GLY A 148 18.16 -0.12 -18.89
C GLY A 148 18.51 0.66 -17.61
N LYS A 149 18.06 0.19 -16.44
CA LYS A 149 18.40 0.73 -15.12
C LYS A 149 19.91 0.63 -14.93
N GLN A 150 20.50 1.73 -14.50
CA GLN A 150 21.93 1.83 -14.24
C GLN A 150 22.19 1.57 -12.76
N ILE A 151 22.87 0.46 -12.46
CA ILE A 151 23.33 0.13 -11.11
C ILE A 151 24.84 0.28 -11.02
N SER A 152 25.38 0.42 -9.81
CA SER A 152 26.84 0.47 -9.65
C SER A 152 27.42 -0.93 -9.83
N LEU A 153 28.63 -1.05 -10.37
CA LEU A 153 29.33 -2.35 -10.48
C LEU A 153 29.53 -3.10 -9.15
N ALA A 154 29.34 -2.43 -8.00
CA ALA A 154 29.40 -3.06 -6.68
C ALA A 154 28.16 -3.93 -6.35
N PHE A 155 27.09 -3.80 -7.15
CA PHE A 155 25.80 -4.46 -7.00
C PHE A 155 25.59 -5.57 -8.05
N VAL A 156 26.68 -6.05 -8.65
CA VAL A 156 26.67 -7.14 -9.64
C VAL A 156 27.38 -8.33 -8.99
N ASP A 157 26.73 -9.50 -9.01
CA ASP A 157 27.14 -10.72 -8.29
C ASP A 157 27.38 -10.52 -6.78
N ASP A 158 26.58 -9.66 -6.13
CA ASP A 158 26.63 -9.41 -4.68
C ASP A 158 25.62 -10.26 -3.88
N GLY A 159 24.85 -11.09 -4.58
CA GLY A 159 23.81 -11.96 -4.02
C GLY A 159 22.49 -11.24 -3.76
N VAL A 160 22.33 -10.00 -4.22
CA VAL A 160 21.10 -9.20 -4.13
C VAL A 160 20.59 -8.90 -5.54
N CYS A 161 19.30 -9.15 -5.78
CA CYS A 161 18.67 -8.84 -7.06
C CYS A 161 18.30 -7.35 -7.13
N ASP A 162 19.20 -6.54 -7.68
CA ASP A 162 19.05 -5.12 -7.99
C ASP A 162 18.49 -4.84 -9.39
N CYS A 163 18.70 -5.76 -10.34
CA CYS A 163 18.09 -5.76 -11.67
C CYS A 163 16.79 -6.58 -11.67
N CYS A 164 15.70 -6.02 -12.22
CA CYS A 164 14.39 -6.67 -12.18
C CYS A 164 14.35 -7.97 -12.99
N ASP A 165 15.20 -8.12 -14.00
CA ASP A 165 15.36 -9.33 -14.80
C ASP A 165 16.33 -10.35 -14.19
N GLY A 166 17.05 -9.97 -13.14
CA GLY A 166 18.09 -10.79 -12.51
C GLY A 166 19.37 -10.88 -13.33
N SER A 167 19.60 -9.93 -14.25
CA SER A 167 20.81 -9.90 -15.09
C SER A 167 22.08 -9.49 -14.35
N ASP A 168 21.94 -9.02 -13.12
CA ASP A 168 23.03 -8.71 -12.20
C ASP A 168 23.62 -9.94 -11.51
N GLU A 169 22.91 -11.07 -11.53
CA GLU A 169 23.29 -12.27 -10.78
C GLU A 169 23.37 -13.51 -11.69
N SER A 170 24.11 -14.51 -11.21
CA SER A 170 24.17 -15.82 -11.86
C SER A 170 22.78 -16.44 -12.12
N ALA A 171 22.66 -17.11 -13.27
CA ALA A 171 21.39 -17.67 -13.75
C ALA A 171 20.75 -18.64 -12.74
N GLY A 172 19.57 -18.29 -12.24
CA GLY A 172 18.78 -19.08 -11.30
C GLY A 172 18.71 -18.54 -9.87
N MET A 173 19.45 -17.47 -9.54
CA MET A 173 19.37 -16.82 -8.24
C MET A 173 18.21 -15.82 -8.16
N CYS A 174 17.98 -15.07 -9.23
CA CYS A 174 16.94 -14.03 -9.31
C CYS A 174 15.74 -14.47 -10.17
N GLN A 175 14.53 -14.14 -9.71
CA GLN A 175 13.31 -14.29 -10.50
C GLN A 175 13.10 -13.03 -11.35
N ASN A 176 12.76 -13.22 -12.63
CA ASN A 176 12.44 -12.10 -13.51
C ASN A 176 11.10 -11.47 -13.10
N THR A 177 11.16 -10.24 -12.60
CA THR A 177 10.04 -9.40 -12.20
C THR A 177 9.81 -8.21 -13.13
N SER A 178 10.57 -8.08 -14.23
CA SER A 178 10.46 -6.96 -15.18
C SER A 178 9.03 -6.77 -15.70
N GLY A 179 8.33 -7.87 -15.98
CA GLY A 179 6.93 -7.83 -16.41
C GLY A 179 5.96 -7.29 -15.34
N ALA A 180 6.28 -7.50 -14.05
CA ALA A 180 5.52 -6.95 -12.93
C ALA A 180 5.80 -5.45 -12.74
N VAL A 181 7.07 -5.05 -12.79
CA VAL A 181 7.49 -3.64 -12.66
C VAL A 181 6.96 -2.79 -13.81
N GLU A 182 6.95 -3.29 -15.05
CA GLU A 182 6.37 -2.60 -16.19
C GLU A 182 4.83 -2.40 -16.03
N LYS A 183 4.12 -3.39 -15.48
CA LYS A 183 2.68 -3.26 -15.21
C LYS A 183 2.42 -2.18 -14.16
N VAL A 184 3.19 -2.16 -13.07
CA VAL A 184 3.01 -1.18 -11.99
C VAL A 184 3.30 0.24 -12.49
N THR A 185 4.36 0.43 -13.27
CA THR A 185 4.71 1.76 -13.83
C THR A 185 3.68 2.25 -14.85
N LYS A 186 3.16 1.36 -15.71
CA LYS A 186 2.03 1.69 -16.62
C LYS A 186 0.78 2.07 -15.83
N LEU A 187 0.45 1.30 -14.79
CA LEU A 187 -0.70 1.57 -13.93
C LEU A 187 -0.58 2.94 -13.25
N ALA A 188 0.60 3.29 -12.77
CA ALA A 188 0.86 4.60 -12.18
C ALA A 188 0.67 5.75 -13.20
N ALA A 189 1.15 5.56 -14.43
CA ALA A 189 0.97 6.55 -15.49
C ALA A 189 -0.50 6.72 -15.89
N ASP A 190 -1.25 5.62 -16.01
CA ASP A 190 -2.68 5.65 -16.32
C ASP A 190 -3.50 6.27 -15.19
N PHE A 191 -3.11 6.04 -13.93
CA PHE A 191 -3.73 6.68 -12.78
C PHE A 191 -3.56 8.20 -12.82
N ASN A 192 -2.37 8.71 -13.13
CA ASN A 192 -2.14 10.15 -13.25
C ASN A 192 -3.06 10.78 -14.32
N ARG A 193 -3.22 10.12 -15.47
CA ARG A 193 -4.17 10.54 -16.51
C ARG A 193 -5.62 10.53 -16.01
N LEU A 194 -6.02 9.49 -15.26
CA LEU A 194 -7.36 9.41 -14.70
C LEU A 194 -7.60 10.51 -13.67
N ALA A 195 -6.63 10.79 -12.78
CA ALA A 195 -6.71 11.84 -11.78
C ALA A 195 -6.88 13.23 -12.43
N GLU A 196 -6.13 13.52 -13.49
CA GLU A 196 -6.31 14.74 -14.29
C GLU A 196 -7.71 14.81 -14.89
N SER A 197 -8.19 13.73 -15.52
CA SER A 197 -9.52 13.68 -16.12
C SER A 197 -10.64 13.85 -15.09
N PHE A 198 -10.45 13.30 -13.88
CA PHE A 198 -11.38 13.43 -12.77
C PHE A 198 -11.45 14.88 -12.27
N SER A 199 -10.29 15.53 -12.12
CA SER A 199 -10.24 16.95 -11.73
C SER A 199 -10.92 17.86 -12.76
N ALA A 200 -10.76 17.57 -14.06
CA ALA A 200 -11.44 18.29 -15.13
C ALA A 200 -12.96 18.03 -15.10
N GLY A 201 -13.38 16.78 -14.86
CA GLY A 201 -14.78 16.40 -14.71
C GLY A 201 -15.46 17.08 -13.52
N GLN A 202 -14.75 17.26 -12.41
CA GLN A 202 -15.25 17.96 -11.23
C GLN A 202 -15.53 19.44 -11.51
N ARG A 203 -14.61 20.15 -12.19
CA ARG A 203 -14.84 21.54 -12.62
C ARG A 203 -16.04 21.67 -13.56
N ALA A 204 -16.16 20.75 -14.52
CA ALA A 204 -17.30 20.73 -15.44
C ALA A 204 -18.64 20.48 -14.71
N PHE A 205 -18.62 19.68 -13.65
CA PHE A 205 -19.80 19.44 -12.82
C PHE A 205 -20.20 20.68 -12.01
N GLU A 206 -19.23 21.41 -11.44
CA GLU A 206 -19.48 22.68 -10.75
C GLU A 206 -20.12 23.72 -11.70
N ASP A 207 -19.60 23.84 -12.92
CA ASP A 207 -20.19 24.70 -13.96
C ASP A 207 -21.63 24.28 -14.32
N LEU A 208 -21.89 22.97 -14.40
CA LEU A 208 -23.23 22.45 -14.68
C LEU A 208 -24.19 22.76 -13.53
N GLN A 209 -23.73 22.64 -12.27
CA GLN A 209 -24.51 23.01 -11.10
C GLN A 209 -24.88 24.49 -11.10
N GLN A 210 -23.94 25.39 -11.44
CA GLN A 210 -24.23 26.83 -11.56
C GLN A 210 -25.27 27.12 -12.65
N LYS A 211 -25.16 26.46 -13.81
CA LYS A 211 -26.15 26.58 -14.90
C LYS A 211 -27.52 26.05 -14.50
N ALA A 212 -27.57 24.99 -13.70
CA ALA A 212 -28.81 24.40 -13.20
C ALA A 212 -29.52 25.27 -12.15
N GLN A 213 -28.80 26.15 -11.44
CA GLN A 213 -29.44 27.17 -10.59
C GLN A 213 -30.24 28.19 -11.42
N GLN A 214 -29.78 28.49 -12.63
CA GLN A 214 -30.44 29.42 -13.55
C GLN A 214 -31.54 28.75 -14.38
N ASN A 215 -31.40 27.45 -14.69
CA ASN A 215 -32.34 26.68 -15.51
C ASN A 215 -32.77 25.36 -14.83
N PRO A 216 -34.01 25.26 -14.30
CA PRO A 216 -34.47 24.07 -13.59
C PRO A 216 -34.61 22.82 -14.47
N ASP A 217 -34.69 22.98 -15.79
CA ASP A 217 -34.77 21.87 -16.75
C ASP A 217 -33.48 21.03 -16.80
N LEU A 218 -32.34 21.58 -16.33
CA LEU A 218 -31.05 20.87 -16.30
C LEU A 218 -30.90 19.93 -15.10
N ARG A 219 -31.88 19.86 -14.18
CA ARG A 219 -31.80 19.00 -12.98
C ARG A 219 -31.53 17.53 -13.29
N GLY A 220 -32.15 16.98 -14.34
CA GLY A 220 -31.92 15.59 -14.75
C GLY A 220 -30.48 15.34 -15.24
N GLN A 221 -29.86 16.32 -15.89
CA GLN A 221 -28.45 16.21 -16.32
C GLN A 221 -27.50 16.28 -15.12
N VAL A 222 -27.81 17.11 -14.12
CA VAL A 222 -27.02 17.18 -12.88
C VAL A 222 -27.08 15.86 -12.12
N GLU A 223 -28.25 15.23 -12.02
CA GLU A 223 -28.41 13.93 -11.36
C GLU A 223 -27.59 12.83 -12.07
N GLN A 224 -27.65 12.79 -13.41
CA GLN A 224 -26.82 11.87 -14.20
C GLN A 224 -25.32 12.12 -14.00
N ALA A 225 -24.90 13.39 -14.08
CA ALA A 225 -23.50 13.76 -13.88
C ALA A 225 -23.01 13.42 -12.47
N TYR A 226 -23.85 13.59 -11.45
CA TYR A 226 -23.56 13.20 -10.07
C TYR A 226 -23.28 11.70 -9.94
N HIS A 227 -24.10 10.84 -10.57
CA HIS A 227 -23.88 9.39 -10.54
C HIS A 227 -22.57 8.98 -11.24
N VAL A 228 -22.25 9.61 -12.37
CA VAL A 228 -20.99 9.38 -13.09
C VAL A 228 -19.79 9.81 -12.26
N LEU A 229 -19.82 11.03 -11.72
CA LEU A 229 -18.72 11.58 -10.92
C LEU A 229 -18.48 10.73 -9.65
N ARG A 230 -19.55 10.28 -8.99
CA ARG A 230 -19.43 9.38 -7.83
C ARG A 230 -18.77 8.05 -8.17
N THR A 231 -19.09 7.50 -9.34
CA THR A 231 -18.47 6.26 -9.82
C THR A 231 -17.00 6.47 -10.15
N ALA A 232 -16.66 7.57 -10.82
CA ALA A 232 -15.28 7.95 -11.11
C ALA A 232 -14.48 8.18 -9.82
N GLN A 233 -15.04 8.88 -8.84
CA GLN A 233 -14.43 9.10 -7.53
C GLN A 233 -14.09 7.79 -6.83
N TYR A 234 -15.00 6.81 -6.86
CA TYR A 234 -14.77 5.49 -6.28
C TYR A 234 -13.62 4.74 -6.97
N ILE A 235 -13.57 4.77 -8.31
CA ILE A 235 -12.49 4.12 -9.07
C ILE A 235 -11.14 4.78 -8.79
N THR A 236 -11.08 6.11 -8.79
CA THR A 236 -9.87 6.87 -8.45
C THR A 236 -9.37 6.55 -7.05
N TYR A 237 -10.29 6.45 -6.08
CA TYR A 237 -9.96 6.08 -4.69
C TYR A 237 -9.34 4.68 -4.57
N ILE A 238 -9.83 3.70 -5.31
CA ILE A 238 -9.23 2.35 -5.33
C ILE A 238 -7.85 2.42 -5.98
N GLN A 239 -7.74 3.03 -7.16
CA GLN A 239 -6.50 3.06 -7.92
C GLN A 239 -5.39 3.81 -7.19
N SER A 240 -5.70 4.87 -6.44
CA SER A 240 -4.70 5.60 -5.67
C SER A 240 -4.01 4.73 -4.63
N ARG A 241 -4.70 3.72 -4.08
CA ARG A 241 -4.11 2.77 -3.13
C ARG A 241 -3.25 1.71 -3.79
N VAL A 242 -3.57 1.32 -5.02
CA VAL A 242 -2.79 0.33 -5.78
C VAL A 242 -1.45 0.93 -6.23
N VAL A 243 -1.45 2.21 -6.59
CA VAL A 243 -0.26 2.94 -7.07
C VAL A 243 0.64 3.42 -5.92
N ASP A 244 0.17 3.35 -4.67
CA ASP A 244 0.99 3.71 -3.52
C ASP A 244 2.29 2.89 -3.48
N ALA A 245 3.41 3.55 -3.17
CA ALA A 245 4.72 2.92 -3.10
C ALA A 245 4.74 1.75 -2.11
N GLY A 246 3.90 1.86 -1.06
CA GLY A 246 3.70 0.86 -0.04
C GLY A 246 3.16 -0.48 -0.53
N THR A 247 2.52 -0.50 -1.71
CA THR A 247 1.83 -1.68 -2.21
C THR A 247 2.77 -2.65 -2.90
N PHE A 248 3.71 -2.15 -3.72
CA PHE A 248 4.59 -3.00 -4.56
C PHE A 248 6.09 -2.78 -4.35
N SER A 249 6.53 -1.63 -3.85
CA SER A 249 7.95 -1.24 -3.93
C SER A 249 8.73 -1.41 -2.63
N ASP A 250 8.07 -1.50 -1.47
CA ASP A 250 8.76 -1.54 -0.17
C ASP A 250 9.56 -2.84 0.09
N ALA A 251 9.20 -3.95 -0.55
CA ALA A 251 9.77 -5.25 -0.24
C ALA A 251 9.93 -6.12 -1.49
N VAL A 252 11.03 -6.88 -1.52
CA VAL A 252 11.46 -7.70 -2.68
C VAL A 252 10.39 -8.69 -3.16
N TRP A 253 9.55 -9.19 -2.25
CA TRP A 253 8.50 -10.16 -2.58
C TRP A 253 7.21 -9.52 -3.11
N LYS A 254 6.97 -8.22 -2.88
CA LYS A 254 5.70 -7.56 -3.27
C LYS A 254 5.49 -7.47 -4.79
N PRO A 255 6.51 -7.21 -5.63
CA PRO A 255 6.34 -7.16 -7.09
C PRO A 255 5.75 -8.43 -7.70
N ALA A 256 6.02 -9.61 -7.12
CA ALA A 256 5.45 -10.87 -7.60
C ALA A 256 3.91 -10.87 -7.62
N PHE A 257 3.27 -10.10 -6.74
CA PHE A 257 1.81 -10.00 -6.67
C PHE A 257 1.20 -9.05 -7.71
N ALA A 258 2.00 -8.26 -8.43
CA ALA A 258 1.51 -7.32 -9.43
C ALA A 258 0.75 -8.03 -10.58
N GLU A 259 1.02 -9.31 -10.82
CA GLU A 259 0.30 -10.10 -11.82
C GLU A 259 -1.19 -10.30 -11.51
N LEU A 260 -1.55 -10.24 -10.22
CA LEU A 260 -2.92 -10.42 -9.76
C LEU A 260 -3.77 -9.16 -9.97
N VAL A 261 -3.15 -8.00 -10.22
CA VAL A 261 -3.87 -6.74 -10.42
C VAL A 261 -4.77 -6.84 -11.65
N GLY A 262 -6.07 -6.57 -11.46
CA GLY A 262 -7.07 -6.61 -12.53
C GLY A 262 -7.66 -7.99 -12.81
N GLN A 263 -7.22 -9.03 -12.11
CA GLN A 263 -7.85 -10.35 -12.15
C GLN A 263 -8.86 -10.48 -11.00
N CYS A 264 -9.98 -11.17 -11.25
CA CYS A 264 -11.01 -11.40 -10.24
C CYS A 264 -11.33 -12.89 -10.16
N PHE A 265 -11.37 -13.40 -8.93
CA PHE A 265 -11.53 -14.81 -8.64
C PHE A 265 -12.86 -15.04 -7.91
N PRO A 266 -13.86 -15.63 -8.59
CA PRO A 266 -15.11 -16.00 -7.96
C PRO A 266 -14.95 -17.28 -7.15
N TYR A 267 -15.61 -17.34 -6.00
CA TYR A 267 -15.68 -18.50 -5.12
C TYR A 267 -17.11 -18.70 -4.63
N THR A 268 -17.68 -19.86 -4.91
CA THR A 268 -19.05 -20.21 -4.53
C THR A 268 -19.05 -20.79 -3.12
N VAL A 269 -19.81 -20.18 -2.22
CA VAL A 269 -19.98 -20.62 -0.84
C VAL A 269 -21.43 -21.00 -0.59
N ASN A 270 -21.63 -22.19 -0.01
CA ASN A 270 -22.94 -22.61 0.44
C ASN A 270 -23.21 -22.09 1.86
N GLU A 271 -24.42 -21.55 2.11
CA GLU A 271 -24.83 -21.13 3.45
C GLU A 271 -24.71 -22.27 4.48
N LYS A 272 -24.98 -23.49 4.05
CA LYS A 272 -24.86 -24.69 4.89
C LYS A 272 -23.43 -24.97 5.33
N GLN A 273 -22.43 -24.61 4.53
CA GLN A 273 -21.02 -24.74 4.86
C GLN A 273 -20.56 -23.61 5.80
N LEU A 274 -21.11 -22.41 5.66
CA LEU A 274 -20.79 -21.25 6.50
C LEU A 274 -21.42 -21.31 7.90
N LYS A 275 -22.72 -21.62 7.98
CA LYS A 275 -23.50 -21.49 9.23
C LYS A 275 -23.88 -22.82 9.89
N GLY A 276 -23.74 -23.94 9.16
CA GLY A 276 -24.28 -25.23 9.57
C GLY A 276 -25.81 -25.25 9.48
N GLY A 277 -26.38 -26.25 8.80
CA GLY A 277 -27.82 -26.32 8.55
C GLY A 277 -28.39 -27.73 8.63
N THR A 278 -29.68 -27.84 8.94
CA THR A 278 -30.41 -29.11 8.92
C THR A 278 -30.60 -29.61 7.47
N PRO A 279 -30.83 -30.92 7.24
CA PRO A 279 -30.95 -31.47 5.88
C PRO A 279 -32.11 -30.90 5.05
N ASN A 280 -33.13 -30.32 5.69
CA ASN A 280 -34.36 -29.88 5.04
C ASN A 280 -34.34 -28.42 4.55
N VAL A 281 -33.24 -27.70 4.77
CA VAL A 281 -33.09 -26.31 4.32
C VAL A 281 -32.45 -26.31 2.92
N ILE A 282 -33.12 -25.66 1.96
CA ILE A 282 -32.54 -25.39 0.63
C ILE A 282 -31.37 -24.41 0.84
N PRO A 283 -30.12 -24.82 0.56
CA PRO A 283 -28.98 -23.98 0.83
C PRO A 283 -29.01 -22.74 -0.08
N ARG A 284 -28.76 -21.58 0.50
CA ARG A 284 -28.51 -20.36 -0.26
C ARG A 284 -27.06 -20.37 -0.73
N GLU A 285 -26.84 -20.06 -2.00
CA GLU A 285 -25.51 -19.99 -2.60
C GLU A 285 -25.09 -18.52 -2.73
N TYR A 286 -23.89 -18.23 -2.26
CA TYR A 286 -23.27 -16.92 -2.38
C TYR A 286 -22.04 -17.05 -3.27
N ILE A 287 -21.83 -16.12 -4.18
CA ILE A 287 -20.53 -16.03 -4.88
C ILE A 287 -19.78 -14.85 -4.31
N MET A 288 -18.67 -15.17 -3.64
CA MET A 288 -17.71 -14.18 -3.18
C MET A 288 -16.71 -13.95 -4.30
N VAL A 289 -16.52 -12.71 -4.72
CA VAL A 289 -15.55 -12.34 -5.75
C VAL A 289 -14.45 -11.54 -5.08
N LEU A 290 -13.24 -12.10 -5.09
CA LEU A 290 -12.02 -11.44 -4.67
C LEU A 290 -11.33 -10.87 -5.91
N CYS A 291 -11.18 -9.55 -5.96
CA CYS A 291 -10.32 -8.88 -6.94
C CYS A 291 -9.12 -8.30 -6.17
N PRO A 292 -7.94 -8.97 -6.20
CA PRO A 292 -6.77 -8.52 -5.46
C PRO A 292 -6.43 -7.05 -5.75
N PHE A 293 -6.09 -6.30 -4.70
CA PHE A 293 -5.80 -4.86 -4.74
C PHE A 293 -6.98 -3.95 -5.13
N GLN A 294 -8.20 -4.49 -5.29
CA GLN A 294 -9.39 -3.69 -5.57
C GLN A 294 -10.40 -3.79 -4.44
N ASN A 295 -11.27 -4.80 -4.49
CA ASN A 295 -12.33 -4.99 -3.52
C ASN A 295 -12.72 -6.48 -3.41
N VAL A 296 -13.50 -6.76 -2.38
CA VAL A 296 -14.16 -8.03 -2.17
C VAL A 296 -15.66 -7.79 -2.19
N THR A 297 -16.37 -8.57 -3.00
CA THR A 297 -17.82 -8.45 -3.11
C THR A 297 -18.51 -9.78 -2.88
N GLN A 298 -19.74 -9.73 -2.39
CA GLN A 298 -20.64 -10.87 -2.25
C GLN A 298 -21.86 -10.63 -3.12
N ASN A 299 -22.18 -11.60 -3.97
CA ASN A 299 -23.38 -11.56 -4.81
C ASN A 299 -24.19 -12.86 -4.66
N GLU A 300 -25.44 -12.81 -5.12
CA GLU A 300 -26.39 -13.91 -5.02
C GLU A 300 -27.19 -14.07 -6.33
N PRO A 301 -26.55 -14.56 -7.41
CA PRO A 301 -27.20 -14.65 -8.71
C PRO A 301 -28.36 -15.66 -8.72
N SER A 302 -28.28 -16.71 -7.89
CA SER A 302 -29.33 -17.73 -7.77
C SER A 302 -30.45 -17.37 -6.79
N TYR A 303 -30.46 -16.14 -6.26
CA TYR A 303 -31.47 -15.69 -5.30
C TYR A 303 -32.91 -15.86 -5.80
N PRO A 304 -33.28 -15.47 -7.05
CA PRO A 304 -34.66 -15.63 -7.53
C PRO A 304 -35.10 -17.09 -7.60
N GLU A 305 -34.20 -18.00 -7.98
CA GLU A 305 -34.47 -19.44 -8.06
C GLU A 305 -34.62 -20.05 -6.66
N TRP A 306 -33.71 -19.67 -5.76
CA TRP A 306 -33.78 -20.06 -4.34
C TRP A 306 -35.08 -19.57 -3.69
N ALA A 307 -35.47 -18.32 -3.90
CA ALA A 307 -36.66 -17.74 -3.31
C ALA A 307 -37.95 -18.39 -3.83
N LYS A 308 -37.99 -18.74 -5.12
CA LYS A 308 -39.07 -19.54 -5.72
C LYS A 308 -39.15 -20.92 -5.07
N ALA A 309 -38.03 -21.62 -4.91
CA ALA A 309 -37.99 -22.96 -4.31
C ALA A 309 -38.35 -22.93 -2.80
N GLU A 310 -37.90 -21.91 -2.07
CA GLU A 310 -38.23 -21.74 -0.65
C GLU A 310 -39.72 -21.41 -0.45
N ARG A 311 -40.30 -20.55 -1.30
CA ARG A 311 -41.75 -20.27 -1.27
C ARG A 311 -42.58 -21.51 -1.61
N GLN A 312 -42.18 -22.28 -2.62
CA GLN A 312 -42.85 -23.52 -3.00
C GLN A 312 -42.89 -24.53 -1.86
N THR A 313 -41.82 -24.66 -1.09
CA THR A 313 -41.76 -25.59 0.05
C THR A 313 -42.56 -25.10 1.27
N LYS A 314 -42.67 -23.79 1.50
CA LYS A 314 -43.39 -23.22 2.65
C LYS A 314 -44.89 -22.98 2.42
N ILE A 315 -45.29 -22.51 1.24
CA ILE A 315 -46.63 -21.96 0.97
C ILE A 315 -47.35 -22.72 -0.18
N GLY A 316 -46.62 -23.54 -0.94
CA GLY A 316 -47.13 -24.19 -2.16
C GLY A 316 -46.96 -23.31 -3.41
N VAL A 317 -47.61 -23.68 -4.52
CA VAL A 317 -47.47 -22.97 -5.80
C VAL A 317 -48.22 -21.63 -5.74
N SER A 318 -47.51 -20.53 -5.51
CA SER A 318 -48.02 -19.16 -5.67
C SER A 318 -47.78 -18.65 -7.10
N LYS A 319 -48.42 -17.52 -7.46
CA LYS A 319 -48.19 -16.83 -8.73
C LYS A 319 -46.71 -16.48 -8.91
N GLU A 320 -46.23 -16.55 -10.15
CA GLU A 320 -44.90 -16.12 -10.55
C GLU A 320 -44.78 -14.60 -10.33
N GLU A 321 -44.12 -14.24 -9.24
CA GLU A 321 -43.55 -12.91 -9.06
C GLU A 321 -42.08 -13.01 -9.45
N ASP A 322 -41.66 -12.18 -10.40
CA ASP A 322 -40.26 -12.05 -10.78
C ASP A 322 -39.53 -11.35 -9.63
N GLU A 323 -38.81 -12.14 -8.82
CA GLU A 323 -37.86 -11.59 -7.86
C GLU A 323 -36.60 -11.12 -8.61
N GLU A 324 -36.20 -9.88 -8.34
CA GLU A 324 -34.97 -9.32 -8.90
C GLU A 324 -33.74 -9.86 -8.16
N VAL A 325 -32.62 -9.94 -8.88
CA VAL A 325 -31.34 -10.31 -8.28
C VAL A 325 -30.88 -9.18 -7.35
N PRO A 326 -30.56 -9.47 -6.08
CA PRO A 326 -30.06 -8.46 -5.16
C PRO A 326 -28.78 -7.81 -5.67
N ARG A 327 -28.61 -6.52 -5.36
CA ARG A 327 -27.37 -5.80 -5.65
C ARG A 327 -26.17 -6.47 -4.93
N PRO A 328 -24.98 -6.51 -5.55
CA PRO A 328 -23.77 -6.99 -4.87
C PRO A 328 -23.45 -6.13 -3.64
N ILE A 329 -23.01 -6.79 -2.57
CA ILE A 329 -22.60 -6.17 -1.31
C ILE A 329 -21.07 -6.11 -1.29
N THR A 330 -20.50 -4.94 -1.02
CA THR A 330 -19.05 -4.79 -0.84
C THR A 330 -18.65 -5.19 0.58
N LEU A 331 -17.77 -6.19 0.69
CA LEU A 331 -17.25 -6.71 1.96
C LEU A 331 -15.97 -5.96 2.43
N GLY A 332 -15.31 -5.27 1.51
CA GLY A 332 -14.15 -4.43 1.80
C GLY A 332 -13.45 -3.95 0.52
N ILE A 333 -12.64 -2.91 0.67
CA ILE A 333 -11.79 -2.29 -0.34
C ILE A 333 -10.35 -2.43 0.13
N TRP A 334 -9.43 -2.66 -0.81
CA TRP A 334 -8.00 -2.79 -0.53
C TRP A 334 -7.49 -1.63 0.33
N ASN A 335 -6.74 -1.94 1.40
CA ASN A 335 -6.14 -0.95 2.30
C ASN A 335 -4.63 -1.07 2.35
N GLU A 336 -4.15 -2.14 2.98
CA GLU A 336 -2.74 -2.30 3.33
C GLU A 336 -2.36 -3.77 3.49
N TRP A 337 -1.06 -4.01 3.44
CA TRP A 337 -0.47 -5.29 3.82
C TRP A 337 -0.41 -5.41 5.35
N LEU A 338 -0.92 -6.52 5.88
CA LEU A 338 -0.76 -6.88 7.28
C LEU A 338 0.59 -7.57 7.43
N MET A 339 1.51 -6.89 8.12
CA MET A 339 2.78 -7.49 8.55
C MET A 339 2.52 -8.18 9.89
N GLU A 340 2.42 -9.51 9.89
CA GLU A 340 2.33 -10.30 11.12
C GLU A 340 3.67 -10.94 11.47
N ASP A 341 3.91 -11.10 12.77
CA ASP A 341 5.12 -11.76 13.32
C ASP A 341 5.25 -13.24 12.91
N ALA A 342 4.21 -13.81 12.28
CA ALA A 342 4.25 -15.13 11.69
C ALA A 342 5.09 -15.09 10.41
N ARG A 343 6.35 -15.52 10.53
CA ARG A 343 7.46 -15.51 9.54
C ARG A 343 7.12 -15.70 8.04
N PHE A 344 5.97 -16.27 7.69
CA PHE A 344 5.65 -16.73 6.33
C PHE A 344 4.23 -16.40 5.83
N THR A 345 3.37 -15.75 6.64
CA THR A 345 1.99 -15.47 6.20
C THR A 345 1.89 -14.06 5.64
N ARG A 346 1.69 -13.95 4.33
CA ARG A 346 1.42 -12.66 3.66
C ARG A 346 -0.08 -12.42 3.70
N ALA A 347 -0.51 -11.35 4.36
CA ALA A 347 -1.93 -11.05 4.52
C ALA A 347 -2.26 -9.64 4.04
N GLN A 348 -3.44 -9.49 3.45
CA GLN A 348 -3.99 -8.24 2.97
C GLN A 348 -5.22 -7.85 3.79
N GLN A 349 -5.30 -6.58 4.17
CA GLN A 349 -6.47 -6.01 4.82
C GLN A 349 -7.35 -5.28 3.80
N TYR A 350 -8.63 -5.62 3.80
CA TYR A 350 -9.68 -4.91 3.08
C TYR A 350 -10.64 -4.28 4.10
N ASN A 351 -10.81 -2.96 4.06
CA ASN A 351 -11.67 -2.19 4.97
C ASN A 351 -12.67 -1.33 4.20
N HIS A 352 -13.48 -0.49 4.86
CA HIS A 352 -14.46 0.38 4.20
C HIS A 352 -15.49 -0.36 3.32
N GLY A 353 -15.91 -1.56 3.75
CA GLY A 353 -17.04 -2.26 3.15
C GLY A 353 -18.37 -1.59 3.48
N GLU A 354 -19.47 -2.07 2.88
CA GLU A 354 -20.80 -1.53 3.16
C GLU A 354 -21.14 -1.66 4.67
N PRO A 355 -21.85 -0.67 5.24
CA PRO A 355 -22.14 -0.65 6.67
C PRO A 355 -23.00 -1.85 7.07
N CYS A 356 -22.65 -2.42 8.21
CA CYS A 356 -23.28 -3.58 8.81
C CYS A 356 -24.15 -3.16 10.02
N VAL A 357 -24.63 -4.15 10.78
CA VAL A 357 -25.39 -3.91 12.01
C VAL A 357 -24.54 -3.07 12.98
N ASN A 358 -25.15 -2.10 13.66
CA ASN A 358 -24.50 -1.11 14.55
C ASN A 358 -23.54 -0.13 13.87
N ASN A 359 -23.68 0.10 12.56
CA ASN A 359 -22.87 1.07 11.81
C ASN A 359 -21.36 0.72 11.78
N GLN A 360 -21.01 -0.55 12.00
CA GLN A 360 -19.67 -1.07 11.78
C GLN A 360 -19.47 -1.37 10.29
N GLU A 361 -18.35 -0.96 9.71
CA GLU A 361 -18.02 -1.28 8.32
C GLU A 361 -17.64 -2.76 8.20
N ARG A 362 -18.07 -3.40 7.10
CA ARG A 362 -17.59 -4.74 6.77
C ARG A 362 -16.10 -4.68 6.45
N GLN A 363 -15.37 -5.70 6.89
CA GLN A 363 -13.94 -5.83 6.64
C GLN A 363 -13.60 -7.28 6.29
N THR A 364 -12.61 -7.46 5.44
CA THR A 364 -12.16 -8.77 4.97
C THR A 364 -10.65 -8.86 5.10
N ARG A 365 -10.17 -9.97 5.64
CA ARG A 365 -8.76 -10.34 5.67
C ARG A 365 -8.52 -11.42 4.62
N VAL A 366 -7.48 -11.24 3.80
CA VAL A 366 -7.10 -12.21 2.76
C VAL A 366 -5.70 -12.72 3.07
N ASP A 367 -5.58 -14.01 3.36
CA ASP A 367 -4.31 -14.68 3.63
C ASP A 367 -3.83 -15.38 2.34
N PHE A 368 -2.62 -15.05 1.90
CA PHE A 368 -1.99 -15.64 0.72
C PHE A 368 -1.13 -16.84 1.11
N VAL A 369 -1.33 -17.94 0.40
CA VAL A 369 -0.63 -19.22 0.59
C VAL A 369 0.05 -19.61 -0.71
N CYS A 370 1.27 -20.14 -0.62
CA CYS A 370 1.98 -20.69 -1.77
C CYS A 370 1.18 -21.83 -2.41
N GLY A 371 0.92 -21.73 -3.70
CA GLY A 371 0.17 -22.71 -4.49
C GLY A 371 0.51 -22.63 -5.97
N VAL A 372 0.09 -23.63 -6.75
CA VAL A 372 0.37 -23.69 -8.20
C VAL A 372 -0.58 -22.81 -9.00
N ASP A 373 -1.84 -22.73 -8.57
CA ASP A 373 -2.91 -22.01 -9.26
C ASP A 373 -3.32 -20.75 -8.50
N ASN A 374 -3.71 -19.70 -9.22
CA ASN A 374 -4.35 -18.52 -8.63
C ASN A 374 -5.84 -18.81 -8.36
N ARG A 375 -6.21 -19.08 -7.10
CA ARG A 375 -7.61 -19.32 -6.73
C ARG A 375 -7.89 -19.08 -5.25
N VAL A 376 -9.15 -18.81 -4.95
CA VAL A 376 -9.65 -18.82 -3.57
C VAL A 376 -9.83 -20.26 -3.10
N VAL A 377 -9.24 -20.59 -1.95
CA VAL A 377 -9.31 -21.93 -1.32
C VAL A 377 -10.49 -22.03 -0.37
N SER A 378 -10.69 -21.00 0.45
CA SER A 378 -11.75 -20.95 1.43
C SER A 378 -12.15 -19.51 1.70
N ALA A 379 -13.43 -19.30 1.99
CA ALA A 379 -13.96 -18.04 2.46
C ALA A 379 -14.93 -18.32 3.61
N GLU A 380 -14.70 -17.67 4.75
CA GLU A 380 -15.45 -17.90 5.98
C GLU A 380 -15.77 -16.57 6.70
N GLU A 381 -16.91 -16.54 7.39
CA GLU A 381 -17.28 -15.42 8.26
C GLU A 381 -16.75 -15.70 9.68
N LEU A 382 -15.63 -15.08 10.03
CA LEU A 382 -14.97 -15.30 11.32
C LEU A 382 -15.76 -14.67 12.48
N LYS A 383 -16.26 -13.45 12.26
CA LYS A 383 -17.14 -12.72 13.17
C LYS A 383 -18.15 -11.95 12.32
N MET A 384 -19.22 -11.48 12.96
CA MET A 384 -20.18 -10.60 12.30
C MET A 384 -19.46 -9.46 11.57
N CYS A 385 -19.68 -9.36 10.25
CA CYS A 385 -19.10 -8.32 9.39
C CYS A 385 -17.56 -8.41 9.23
N VAL A 386 -16.92 -9.51 9.66
CA VAL A 386 -15.48 -9.77 9.53
C VAL A 386 -15.28 -11.10 8.82
N TYR A 387 -14.73 -11.04 7.61
CA TYR A 387 -14.54 -12.19 6.74
C TYR A 387 -13.06 -12.56 6.65
N GLY A 388 -12.80 -13.86 6.53
CA GLY A 388 -11.47 -14.43 6.27
C GLY A 388 -11.49 -15.18 4.95
N ILE A 389 -10.56 -14.86 4.06
CA ILE A 389 -10.38 -15.54 2.77
C ILE A 389 -8.96 -16.09 2.71
N ARG A 390 -8.82 -17.35 2.27
CA ARG A 390 -7.52 -17.96 1.97
C ARG A 390 -7.36 -18.06 0.46
N PHE A 391 -6.27 -17.52 -0.06
CA PHE A 391 -5.97 -17.46 -1.49
C PHE A 391 -4.67 -18.18 -1.80
N GLU A 392 -4.70 -19.12 -2.75
CA GLU A 392 -3.52 -19.81 -3.28
C GLU A 392 -2.95 -19.00 -4.45
N THR A 393 -1.62 -18.81 -4.48
CA THR A 393 -0.93 -18.19 -5.62
C THR A 393 0.55 -18.61 -5.69
N PRO A 394 1.11 -18.78 -6.90
CA PRO A 394 2.55 -19.00 -7.08
C PRO A 394 3.38 -17.79 -6.66
N ALA A 395 2.83 -16.58 -6.67
CA ALA A 395 3.52 -15.37 -6.23
C ALA A 395 3.88 -15.39 -4.73
N ALA A 396 3.19 -16.22 -3.95
CA ALA A 396 3.46 -16.42 -2.53
C ALA A 396 4.51 -17.51 -2.27
N CYS A 397 5.10 -18.11 -3.30
CA CYS A 397 6.19 -19.08 -3.16
C CYS A 397 7.53 -18.36 -3.31
N SER A 398 8.34 -18.28 -2.24
CA SER A 398 9.73 -17.82 -2.34
C SER A 398 10.73 -18.96 -2.10
N ALA A 399 11.85 -18.93 -2.81
CA ALA A 399 12.92 -19.92 -2.65
C ALA A 399 13.52 -19.90 -1.23
N ALA A 400 13.56 -18.74 -0.60
CA ALA A 400 13.97 -18.58 0.79
C ALA A 400 13.00 -19.27 1.77
N GLU A 401 11.69 -19.19 1.51
CA GLU A 401 10.68 -19.93 2.29
C GLU A 401 10.79 -21.43 2.09
N GLU A 402 11.06 -21.89 0.86
CA GLU A 402 11.30 -23.31 0.58
C GLU A 402 12.49 -23.83 1.40
N GLN A 403 13.63 -23.12 1.40
CA GLN A 403 14.81 -23.50 2.16
C GLN A 403 14.55 -23.49 3.67
N ALA A 404 13.89 -22.46 4.20
CA ALA A 404 13.53 -22.39 5.62
C ALA A 404 12.59 -23.53 6.05
N LEU A 405 11.62 -23.89 5.21
CA LEU A 405 10.73 -25.03 5.45
C LEU A 405 11.49 -26.35 5.41
N LEU A 406 12.41 -26.54 4.45
CA LEU A 406 13.25 -27.72 4.38
C LEU A 406 14.16 -27.87 5.61
N GLU A 407 14.72 -26.77 6.11
CA GLU A 407 15.50 -26.77 7.36
C GLU A 407 14.64 -27.14 8.58
N GLU A 408 13.43 -26.59 8.70
CA GLU A 408 12.51 -26.94 9.79
C GLU A 408 12.06 -28.42 9.69
N ILE A 409 11.77 -28.93 8.49
CA ILE A 409 11.45 -30.34 8.25
C ILE A 409 12.63 -31.24 8.63
N ALA A 410 13.86 -30.88 8.22
CA ALA A 410 15.07 -31.59 8.60
C ALA A 410 15.28 -31.60 10.12
N HIS A 411 14.91 -30.52 10.82
CA HIS A 411 14.94 -30.47 12.28
C HIS A 411 13.95 -31.47 12.91
N VAL A 412 12.75 -31.62 12.35
CA VAL A 412 11.75 -32.60 12.79
C VAL A 412 12.24 -34.04 12.57
N GLU A 413 12.88 -34.32 11.44
CA GLU A 413 13.48 -35.64 11.15
C GLU A 413 14.60 -36.02 12.12
N MET A 414 15.23 -35.03 12.77
CA MET A 414 16.27 -35.21 13.78
C MET A 414 15.73 -35.33 15.23
N LEU A 415 14.45 -35.01 15.46
CA LEU A 415 13.80 -35.16 16.78
C LEU A 415 13.67 -36.60 17.31
N PRO A 416 13.58 -37.69 16.53
CA PRO A 416 13.41 -39.03 17.09
C PRO A 416 14.71 -39.61 17.69
N ILE A 417 15.87 -38.96 17.56
CA ILE A 417 17.15 -39.47 18.08
C ILE A 417 17.41 -38.99 19.53
N ASN A 418 16.93 -37.80 19.91
CA ASN A 418 17.23 -37.22 21.23
C ASN A 418 16.34 -37.73 22.37
N GLN A 419 15.14 -38.26 22.10
CA GLN A 419 14.28 -38.81 23.15
C GLN A 419 14.78 -40.16 23.70
N GLN A 420 15.50 -40.95 22.89
CA GLN A 420 16.08 -42.22 23.35
C GLN A 420 17.35 -42.02 24.20
N GLN A 421 18.13 -40.96 23.95
CA GLN A 421 19.33 -40.67 24.74
C GLN A 421 19.01 -40.10 26.13
N GLN A 422 17.90 -39.38 26.30
CA GLN A 422 17.49 -38.89 27.63
C GLN A 422 16.89 -39.99 28.53
N GLN A 423 16.28 -41.04 27.97
CA GLN A 423 15.80 -42.18 28.77
C GLN A 423 16.91 -43.15 29.20
N GLN A 424 18.09 -43.12 28.57
CA GLN A 424 19.22 -43.98 28.95
C GLN A 424 20.13 -43.38 30.05
N GLN A 425 19.94 -42.11 30.45
CA GLN A 425 20.71 -41.47 31.52
C GLN A 425 20.02 -41.46 32.90
N GLN A 426 18.83 -42.05 33.03
CA GLN A 426 18.15 -42.24 34.32
C GLN A 426 17.91 -43.73 34.60
N GLN A 427 18.97 -44.46 34.95
CA GLN A 427 18.85 -45.69 35.73
C GLN A 427 19.65 -45.54 37.04
N PRO A 428 19.05 -45.91 38.19
CA PRO A 428 19.62 -45.67 39.51
C PRO A 428 20.76 -46.64 39.82
N ALA A 429 21.82 -46.14 40.43
CA ALA A 429 22.90 -46.95 40.97
C ALA A 429 22.34 -47.95 42.00
N GLY A 430 22.49 -49.25 41.70
CA GLY A 430 22.10 -50.34 42.58
C GLY A 430 22.92 -50.35 43.86
N HIS A 431 22.24 -50.53 44.98
CA HIS A 431 22.82 -50.88 46.27
C HIS A 431 23.48 -52.27 46.19
N GLU A 432 24.75 -52.36 46.53
CA GLU A 432 25.48 -53.62 46.73
C GLU A 432 25.48 -53.92 48.23
N GLU A 433 24.78 -55.00 48.63
CA GLU A 433 24.83 -55.58 49.98
C GLU A 433 26.13 -56.38 50.14
N LEU A 434 26.86 -56.10 51.23
CA LEU A 434 27.75 -57.03 51.92
C LEU A 434 27.72 -56.77 53.43
#